data_AF-A0A672T9G4-F1
#
_entry.id   AF-A0A672T9G4-F1
#
_cell.length_a   1.000
_cell.length_b   1.000
_cell.length_c   1.000
_cell.angle_alpha   90.00
_cell.angle_beta   90.00
_cell.angle_gamma   90.00
#
_symmetry.space_group_name_H-M   'P 1'
#
loop_
_entity.id
_entity.type
_entity.pdbx_description
1 polymer ?
#
loop_
_entity_poly.entity_id
_entity_poly.type
_entity_poly.pdbx_seq_one_letter_code
_entity_poly.pdbx_strand_id
1 'polypeptide(L)'
;MSCSKYMPAPVCLIENDENGKLHMKKEAKAILDGINEPVVVVSVVGLYRTGKSYLMNRLAGQQSGFALGSTIESKTKGIWMWCVRHPNKKGHTLVLLDTEGLGDVAKGDSKNDGWIFCLAVLLSSTLVYNSRGTP
;
A
#
# COMPACT_ATOMS: atom_id res chain seq x y z
N MET A 1 -3.55 13.82 -24.11
CA MET A 1 -4.47 12.85 -23.48
C MET A 1 -4.49 13.14 -22.00
N SER A 2 -5.60 13.61 -21.42
CA SER A 2 -5.66 13.78 -19.96
C SER A 2 -5.81 12.41 -19.33
N CYS A 3 -4.70 11.83 -18.88
CA CYS A 3 -4.77 10.67 -17.99
C CYS A 3 -5.54 11.12 -16.74
N SER A 4 -6.60 10.41 -16.37
CA SER A 4 -7.27 10.64 -15.09
C SER A 4 -6.21 10.58 -13.99
N LYS A 5 -5.97 11.68 -13.27
CA LYS A 5 -5.01 11.72 -12.13
C LYS A 5 -5.37 10.70 -11.04
N TYR A 6 -6.64 10.28 -11.02
CA TYR A 6 -7.19 9.34 -10.07
C TYR A 6 -7.23 7.96 -10.68
N MET A 7 -6.69 6.99 -9.94
CA MET A 7 -6.56 5.63 -10.42
C MET A 7 -7.87 4.88 -10.19
N PRO A 8 -8.35 4.10 -11.17
CA PRO A 8 -9.57 3.30 -11.02
C PRO A 8 -9.38 2.11 -10.08
N ALA A 9 -8.14 1.65 -9.89
CA ALA A 9 -7.78 0.55 -9.01
C ALA A 9 -6.34 0.73 -8.50
N PRO A 10 -5.95 0.08 -7.39
CA PRO A 10 -4.57 0.08 -6.91
C PRO A 10 -3.60 -0.60 -7.87
N VAL A 11 -2.33 -0.17 -7.83
CA VAL A 11 -1.22 -0.79 -8.58
C VAL A 11 -0.09 -1.15 -7.64
N CYS A 12 0.73 -2.14 -8.02
CA CYS A 12 1.93 -2.48 -7.27
C CYS A 12 2.97 -1.36 -7.43
N LEU A 13 3.42 -0.78 -6.31
CA LEU A 13 4.46 0.27 -6.29
C LEU A 13 5.84 -0.35 -6.12
N ILE A 14 5.99 -1.21 -5.10
CA ILE A 14 7.22 -1.94 -4.82
C ILE A 14 6.87 -3.41 -4.83
N GLU A 15 7.44 -4.15 -5.77
CA GLU A 15 7.32 -5.60 -5.84
C GLU A 15 8.42 -6.25 -5.02
N ASN A 16 8.05 -7.33 -4.36
CA ASN A 16 8.97 -8.21 -3.67
C ASN A 16 9.12 -9.48 -4.52
N ASP A 17 10.29 -9.68 -5.12
CA ASP A 17 10.54 -10.82 -6.00
C ASP A 17 10.79 -12.13 -5.23
N GLU A 18 10.88 -13.24 -5.96
CA GLU A 18 11.11 -14.57 -5.38
C GLU A 18 12.46 -14.70 -4.65
N ASN A 19 13.41 -13.79 -4.91
CA ASN A 19 14.71 -13.73 -4.24
C ASN A 19 14.71 -12.75 -3.05
N GLY A 20 13.56 -12.21 -2.67
CA GLY A 20 13.41 -11.25 -1.59
C GLY A 20 13.93 -9.85 -1.91
N LYS A 21 14.15 -9.52 -3.19
CA LYS A 21 14.59 -8.17 -3.61
C LYS A 21 13.39 -7.28 -3.88
N LEU A 22 13.52 -6.02 -3.46
CA LEU A 22 12.50 -5.00 -3.65
C LEU A 22 12.76 -4.21 -4.94
N HIS A 23 11.74 -4.15 -5.80
CA HIS A 23 11.79 -3.47 -7.10
C HIS A 23 10.67 -2.45 -7.25
N MET A 24 11.01 -1.21 -7.56
CA MET A 24 10.00 -0.21 -7.90
C MET A 24 9.41 -0.48 -9.28
N LYS A 25 8.08 -0.53 -9.40
CA LYS A 25 7.41 -0.76 -10.68
C LYS A 25 7.38 0.53 -11.51
N LYS A 26 7.77 0.41 -12.79
CA LYS A 26 7.82 1.54 -13.74
C LYS A 26 6.47 2.22 -13.94
N GLU A 27 5.38 1.44 -13.99
CA GLU A 27 4.02 1.95 -14.12
C GLU A 27 3.63 2.85 -12.94
N ALA A 28 3.87 2.39 -11.71
CA ALA A 28 3.59 3.17 -10.51
C ALA A 28 4.43 4.45 -10.45
N LYS A 29 5.71 4.37 -10.83
CA LYS A 29 6.56 5.56 -10.97
C LYS A 29 5.97 6.56 -11.97
N ALA A 30 5.55 6.11 -13.15
CA ALA A 30 5.00 7.00 -14.17
C ALA A 30 3.71 7.70 -13.70
N ILE A 31 2.89 7.03 -12.89
CA ILE A 31 1.72 7.64 -12.26
C ILE A 31 2.15 8.73 -11.28
N LEU A 32 3.12 8.45 -10.40
CA LEU A 32 3.64 9.41 -9.43
C LEU A 32 4.28 10.63 -10.11
N ASP A 33 5.05 10.42 -11.19
CA ASP A 33 5.67 11.49 -11.97
C ASP A 33 4.61 12.42 -12.63
N GLY A 34 3.38 11.95 -12.80
CA GLY A 34 2.26 12.75 -13.30
C GLY A 34 1.51 13.57 -12.25
N ILE A 35 1.84 13.44 -10.96
CA ILE A 35 1.17 14.15 -9.87
C ILE A 35 1.89 15.49 -9.60
N ASN A 36 1.27 16.58 -10.04
CA ASN A 36 1.78 17.95 -9.84
C ASN A 36 1.18 18.66 -8.61
N GLU A 37 0.41 17.94 -7.80
CA GLU A 37 -0.31 18.46 -6.63
C GLU A 37 0.39 17.99 -5.34
N PRO A 38 0.25 18.70 -4.21
CA PRO A 38 0.73 18.20 -2.94
C PRO A 38 0.07 16.85 -2.58
N VAL A 39 0.88 15.94 -2.06
CA VAL A 39 0.45 14.59 -1.68
C VAL A 39 0.31 14.45 -0.17
N VAL A 40 -0.69 13.68 0.25
CA VAL A 40 -0.80 13.16 1.62
C VAL A 40 -0.67 11.64 1.52
N VAL A 41 0.31 11.05 2.19
CA VAL A 41 0.56 9.61 2.13
C VAL A 41 0.09 8.94 3.41
N VAL A 42 -0.83 7.98 3.29
CA VAL A 42 -1.27 7.13 4.40
C VAL A 42 -0.84 5.71 4.09
N SER A 43 0.03 5.14 4.92
CA SER A 43 0.41 3.72 4.81
C SER A 43 -0.17 2.91 5.94
N VAL A 44 -0.49 1.64 5.68
CA VAL A 44 -0.85 0.68 6.72
C VAL A 44 0.17 -0.46 6.76
N VAL A 45 0.60 -0.81 7.97
CA VAL A 45 1.49 -1.95 8.25
C VAL A 45 0.89 -2.82 9.34
N GLY A 46 1.40 -4.03 9.50
CA GLY A 46 0.97 -4.95 10.55
C GLY A 46 0.91 -6.39 10.05
N LEU A 47 0.62 -7.30 10.98
CA LEU A 47 0.59 -8.73 10.71
C LEU A 47 -0.32 -9.06 9.52
N TYR A 48 0.03 -10.12 8.80
CA TYR A 48 -0.83 -10.68 7.76
C TYR A 48 -2.25 -10.97 8.30
N ARG A 49 -3.27 -10.84 7.44
CA ARG A 49 -4.68 -11.17 7.74
C ARG A 49 -5.32 -10.40 8.92
N THR A 50 -4.87 -9.17 9.16
CA THR A 50 -5.45 -8.28 10.19
C THR A 50 -6.46 -7.26 9.66
N GLY A 51 -6.79 -7.29 8.36
CA GLY A 51 -7.80 -6.39 7.76
C GLY A 51 -7.24 -5.08 7.18
N LYS A 52 -5.92 -4.98 6.95
CA LYS A 52 -5.25 -3.80 6.36
C LYS A 52 -5.91 -3.31 5.06
N SER A 53 -5.95 -4.16 4.04
CA SER A 53 -6.52 -3.83 2.73
C SER A 53 -7.99 -3.41 2.81
N TYR A 54 -8.76 -4.00 3.74
CA TYR A 54 -10.13 -3.60 4.00
C TYR A 54 -10.21 -2.16 4.52
N LEU A 55 -9.39 -1.82 5.53
CA LEU A 55 -9.31 -0.46 6.06
C LEU A 55 -8.92 0.54 4.97
N MET A 56 -7.94 0.21 4.13
CA MET A 56 -7.48 1.09 3.06
C MET A 56 -8.55 1.33 1.98
N ASN A 57 -9.35 0.31 1.63
CA ASN A 57 -10.49 0.50 0.73
C ASN A 57 -11.52 1.47 1.32
N ARG A 58 -11.78 1.40 2.64
CA ARG A 58 -12.66 2.36 3.32
C ARG A 58 -12.11 3.78 3.31
N LEU A 59 -10.79 3.96 3.48
CA LEU A 59 -10.14 5.27 3.36
C LEU A 59 -10.21 5.83 1.93
N ALA A 60 -10.19 4.97 0.91
CA ALA A 60 -10.42 5.35 -0.47
C ALA A 60 -11.89 5.75 -0.77
N GLY A 61 -12.80 5.55 0.18
CA GLY A 61 -14.24 5.75 -0.01
C GLY A 61 -14.87 4.68 -0.91
N GLN A 62 -14.25 3.51 -1.05
CA GLN A 62 -14.70 2.43 -1.93
C GLN A 62 -14.98 1.14 -1.14
N GLN A 63 -15.80 0.26 -1.72
CA GLN A 63 -16.04 -1.07 -1.14
C GLN A 63 -15.02 -2.12 -1.62
N SER A 64 -14.38 -1.86 -2.75
CA SER A 64 -13.38 -2.71 -3.39
C SER A 64 -12.20 -1.85 -3.88
N GLY A 65 -11.10 -2.51 -4.25
CA GLY A 65 -9.85 -1.84 -4.64
C GLY A 65 -8.68 -2.76 -4.34
N PHE A 66 -8.04 -2.57 -3.18
CA PHE A 66 -7.00 -3.46 -2.70
C PHE A 66 -7.58 -4.86 -2.50
N ALA A 67 -6.85 -5.87 -2.97
CA ALA A 67 -7.28 -7.26 -2.91
C ALA A 67 -7.40 -7.71 -1.45
N LEU A 68 -8.56 -8.24 -1.09
CA LEU A 68 -8.78 -8.82 0.23
C LEU A 68 -8.21 -10.25 0.26
N GLY A 69 -7.30 -10.53 1.19
CA GLY A 69 -6.73 -11.87 1.37
C GLY A 69 -7.75 -12.83 1.99
N SER A 70 -8.34 -13.73 1.20
CA SER A 70 -9.20 -14.83 1.68
C SER A 70 -8.46 -16.16 1.87
N THR A 71 -7.27 -16.32 1.29
CA THR A 71 -6.46 -17.55 1.26
C THR A 71 -5.29 -17.53 2.25
N ILE A 72 -4.66 -18.69 2.48
CA ILE A 72 -3.54 -18.86 3.43
C ILE A 72 -2.31 -18.06 2.99
N GLU A 73 -2.07 -17.91 1.68
CA GLU A 73 -0.97 -17.11 1.14
C GLU A 73 -1.21 -15.60 1.21
N SER A 74 -0.17 -14.82 1.54
CA SER A 74 -0.22 -13.36 1.40
C SER A 74 -0.47 -12.95 -0.06
N LYS A 75 -1.67 -12.44 -0.37
CA LYS A 75 -1.97 -11.92 -1.71
C LYS A 75 -1.24 -10.61 -2.02
N THR A 76 -1.10 -9.74 -1.02
CA THR A 76 -0.31 -8.51 -1.16
C THR A 76 1.16 -8.87 -0.98
N LYS A 77 1.93 -8.90 -2.07
CA LYS A 77 3.39 -8.93 -2.04
C LYS A 77 3.92 -7.51 -2.24
N GLY A 78 4.89 -7.10 -1.42
CA GLY A 78 5.50 -5.78 -1.44
C GLY A 78 4.57 -4.64 -0.97
N ILE A 79 4.59 -3.50 -1.65
CA ILE A 79 3.80 -2.30 -1.33
C ILE A 79 2.92 -1.93 -2.52
N TRP A 80 1.62 -1.80 -2.28
CA TRP A 80 0.62 -1.42 -3.27
C TRP A 80 0.15 0.01 -3.02
N MET A 81 -0.11 0.74 -4.09
CA MET A 81 -0.45 2.15 -4.05
C MET A 81 -1.79 2.42 -4.72
N TRP A 82 -2.56 3.33 -4.14
CA TRP A 82 -3.78 3.87 -4.76
C TRP A 82 -3.87 5.39 -4.58
N CYS A 83 -3.83 6.12 -5.69
CA CYS A 83 -3.96 7.58 -5.72
C CYS A 83 -5.42 7.99 -5.96
N VAL A 84 -6.01 8.70 -4.98
CA VAL A 84 -7.40 9.17 -4.99
C VAL A 84 -7.48 10.66 -4.62
N ARG A 85 -8.65 11.28 -4.82
CA ARG A 85 -8.90 12.64 -4.35
C ARG A 85 -8.83 12.68 -2.83
N HIS A 86 -8.11 13.65 -2.26
CA HIS A 86 -8.17 13.85 -0.82
C HIS A 86 -9.58 14.34 -0.43
N PRO A 87 -10.31 13.65 0.47
CA PRO A 87 -11.73 13.92 0.73
C PRO A 87 -11.96 15.33 1.32
N ASN A 88 -11.01 15.82 2.13
CA ASN A 88 -11.14 17.06 2.88
C ASN A 88 -10.17 18.19 2.45
N LYS A 89 -9.31 17.98 1.44
CA LYS A 89 -8.28 18.96 1.03
C LYS A 89 -8.34 19.11 -0.48
N LYS A 90 -8.95 20.21 -0.96
CA LYS A 90 -9.05 20.51 -2.40
C LYS A 90 -7.64 20.65 -2.99
N GLY A 91 -7.46 20.17 -4.22
CA GLY A 91 -6.19 20.23 -4.94
C GLY A 91 -5.06 19.40 -4.34
N HIS A 92 -5.38 18.42 -3.48
CA HIS A 92 -4.42 17.47 -2.93
C HIS A 92 -4.76 16.05 -3.38
N THR A 93 -3.72 15.26 -3.62
CA THR A 93 -3.84 13.82 -3.89
C THR A 93 -3.60 13.05 -2.59
N LEU A 94 -4.50 12.12 -2.27
CA LEU A 94 -4.32 11.15 -1.20
C LEU A 94 -3.71 9.89 -1.81
N VAL A 95 -2.52 9.50 -1.33
CA VAL A 95 -1.81 8.30 -1.72
C VAL A 95 -1.95 7.28 -0.60
N LEU A 96 -2.66 6.19 -0.90
CA LEU A 96 -2.89 5.09 0.02
C LEU A 96 -1.86 3.99 -0.26
N LEU A 97 -1.07 3.60 0.74
CA LEU A 97 -0.10 2.51 0.63
C LEU A 97 -0.54 1.32 1.50
N ASP A 98 -0.96 0.23 0.85
CA ASP A 98 -1.26 -1.05 1.50
C ASP A 98 -0.02 -1.95 1.41
N THR A 99 0.41 -2.48 2.55
CA THR A 99 1.63 -3.28 2.62
C THR A 99 1.33 -4.75 2.78
N GLU A 100 2.27 -5.55 2.30
CA GLU A 100 2.41 -6.94 2.65
C GLU A 100 2.30 -7.17 4.17
N GLY A 101 1.70 -8.29 4.55
CA GLY A 101 1.60 -8.67 5.95
C GLY A 101 2.92 -9.16 6.51
N LEU A 102 3.35 -8.52 7.61
CA LEU A 102 4.53 -8.94 8.37
C LEU A 102 4.30 -10.33 9.00
N GLY A 103 5.36 -11.12 9.12
CA GLY A 103 5.36 -12.40 9.82
C GLY A 103 4.62 -13.52 9.08
N ASP A 104 4.48 -13.44 7.76
CA ASP A 104 3.93 -14.53 6.96
C ASP A 104 4.93 -15.71 6.97
N VAL A 105 4.59 -16.72 7.77
CA VAL A 105 5.38 -17.94 8.00
C VAL A 105 5.69 -18.70 6.70
N ALA A 106 4.87 -18.53 5.66
CA ALA A 106 5.11 -19.15 4.35
C ALA A 106 6.29 -18.51 3.59
N LYS A 107 6.80 -17.34 4.01
CA LYS A 107 7.87 -16.62 3.32
C LYS A 107 9.29 -17.03 3.75
N GLY A 108 9.47 -17.58 4.94
CA GLY A 108 10.78 -18.01 5.44
C GLY A 108 11.86 -16.92 5.63
N ASP A 109 11.67 -15.69 5.14
CA ASP A 109 12.66 -14.60 5.20
C ASP A 109 12.14 -13.35 5.94
N SER A 110 12.61 -13.18 7.18
CA SER A 110 12.28 -12.05 8.06
C SER A 110 12.93 -10.72 7.67
N LYS A 111 13.93 -10.70 6.77
CA LYS A 111 14.61 -9.44 6.39
C LYS A 111 13.72 -8.54 5.55
N ASN A 112 12.83 -9.13 4.77
CA ASN A 112 11.94 -8.40 3.87
C ASN A 112 10.91 -7.55 4.63
N ASP A 113 10.34 -8.13 5.69
CA ASP A 113 9.40 -7.47 6.58
C ASP A 113 9.96 -6.17 7.15
N GLY A 114 11.24 -6.19 7.54
CA GLY A 114 11.95 -5.00 8.03
C GLY A 114 12.05 -3.90 6.97
N TRP A 115 12.40 -4.25 5.73
CA TRP A 115 12.49 -3.27 4.65
C TRP A 115 11.13 -2.68 4.25
N ILE A 116 10.10 -3.51 4.13
CA ILE A 116 8.73 -3.07 3.84
C ILE A 116 8.24 -2.12 4.93
N PHE A 117 8.48 -2.46 6.20
CA PHE A 117 8.13 -1.59 7.33
C PHE A 117 8.87 -0.25 7.27
N CYS A 118 10.20 -0.27 7.08
CA CYS A 118 11.01 0.95 6.99
C CYS A 118 10.57 1.85 5.82
N LEU A 119 10.31 1.27 4.64
CA LEU A 119 9.81 2.02 3.48
C LEU A 119 8.44 2.63 3.75
N ALA A 120 7.52 1.88 4.36
CA ALA A 120 6.22 2.41 4.74
C ALA A 120 6.35 3.59 5.71
N VAL A 121 7.24 3.52 6.70
CA VAL A 121 7.51 4.64 7.62
C VAL A 121 8.04 5.86 6.85
N LEU A 122 9.08 5.68 6.04
CA LEU A 122 9.77 6.78 5.35
C LEU A 122 8.90 7.49 4.29
N LEU A 123 8.01 6.74 3.63
CA LEU A 123 7.13 7.28 2.59
C LEU A 123 5.87 7.94 3.15
N SER A 124 5.52 7.68 4.41
CA SER A 124 4.25 8.09 4.99
C SER A 124 4.23 9.53 5.53
N SER A 125 3.12 10.22 5.32
CA SER A 125 2.70 11.33 6.18
C SER A 125 2.01 10.82 7.46
N THR A 126 1.34 9.66 7.38
CA THR A 126 0.73 8.98 8.52
C THR A 126 0.88 7.47 8.35
N LEU A 127 1.40 6.82 9.39
CA LEU A 127 1.52 5.37 9.44
C LEU A 127 0.44 4.79 10.35
N VAL A 128 -0.36 3.86 9.83
CA VAL A 128 -1.32 3.08 10.59
C VAL A 128 -0.70 1.73 10.92
N TYR A 129 -0.45 1.47 12.20
CA TYR A 129 -0.06 0.14 12.67
C TYR A 129 -1.31 -0.67 13.04
N ASN A 130 -1.59 -1.73 12.29
CA ASN A 130 -2.78 -2.54 12.43
C ASN A 130 -2.49 -3.87 13.13
N SER A 131 -3.15 -4.12 14.26
CA SER A 131 -3.02 -5.33 15.07
C SER A 131 -4.40 -5.86 15.49
N ARG A 132 -4.46 -7.11 15.95
CA ARG A 132 -5.67 -7.72 16.52
C ARG A 132 -5.41 -8.09 17.98
N GLY A 133 -6.29 -7.66 18.87
CA GLY A 133 -6.13 -7.90 20.32
C GLY A 133 -5.05 -7.02 20.94
N THR A 134 -4.66 -7.33 22.17
CA THR A 134 -3.49 -6.77 22.84
C THR A 134 -2.29 -7.70 22.67
N PRO A 135 -1.05 -7.20 22.66
CA PRO A 135 0.17 -8.02 22.68
C PRO A 135 0.18 -9.05 23.81
#